data_AF-A0A961YFS7-F1
#
_entry.id   AF-A0A961YFS7-F1
#
_cell.length_a   1.000
_cell.length_b   1.000
_cell.length_c   1.000
_cell.angle_alpha   90.00
_cell.angle_beta   90.00
_cell.angle_gamma   90.00
#
_symmetry.space_group_name_H-M   'P 1'
#
loop_
_entity.id
_entity.type
_entity.pdbx_description
1 polymer ?
#
loop_
_entity_poly.entity_id
_entity_poly.type
_entity_poly.pdbx_seq_one_letter_code
_entity_poly.pdbx_strand_id
1 'polypeptide(L)'
;MGNRALVVFHDAARKQYGPAVYIHWHGHAVGRYLEALKALMGERLDDVDYATARFIGLAHEDNRDALSLGVFEKPRRFSDTKAYLEDFSPGDAGLFLIDAKTWDVRSFGGYGLEREDAA
;
A
#
# COMPACT_ATOMS: atom_id res chain seq x y z
N MET A 1 -4.76 -20.44 2.27
CA MET A 1 -3.90 -19.48 3.02
C MET A 1 -4.08 -18.11 2.40
N GLY A 2 -4.11 -17.05 3.20
CA GLY A 2 -4.30 -15.70 2.69
C GLY A 2 -2.99 -15.10 2.18
N ASN A 3 -3.08 -14.18 1.22
CA ASN A 3 -1.97 -13.35 0.76
C ASN A 3 -2.52 -11.94 0.57
N ARG A 4 -2.82 -11.30 1.70
CA ARG A 4 -3.57 -10.04 1.77
C ARG A 4 -2.64 -8.90 2.13
N ALA A 5 -2.91 -7.73 1.56
CA ALA A 5 -2.27 -6.49 1.95
C ALA A 5 -3.29 -5.36 2.09
N LEU A 6 -3.02 -4.45 3.01
CA LEU A 6 -3.61 -3.12 3.03
C LEU A 6 -2.54 -2.09 2.72
N VAL A 7 -2.80 -1.21 1.76
CA VAL A 7 -1.88 -0.14 1.37
C VAL A 7 -2.54 1.20 1.64
N VAL A 8 -1.86 2.07 2.37
CA VAL A 8 -2.30 3.43 2.67
C VAL A 8 -1.17 4.39 2.30
N PHE A 9 -1.43 5.27 1.35
CA PHE A 9 -0.54 6.39 1.07
C PHE A 9 -0.84 7.54 2.04
N HIS A 10 0.20 8.25 2.47
CA HIS A 10 0.07 9.39 3.35
C HIS A 10 1.10 10.48 3.06
N ASP A 11 0.85 11.66 3.62
CA ASP A 11 1.82 12.74 3.74
C ASP A 11 2.00 12.98 5.25
N ALA A 12 3.14 12.58 5.80
CA ALA A 12 3.42 12.73 7.23
C ALA A 12 3.44 14.19 7.67
N ALA A 13 3.96 15.10 6.83
CA ALA A 13 4.09 16.52 7.16
C ALA A 13 2.72 17.19 7.26
N ARG A 14 1.78 16.79 6.41
CA ARG A 14 0.40 17.33 6.39
C ARG A 14 -0.59 16.53 7.22
N LYS A 15 -0.18 15.38 7.78
CA LYS A 15 -1.07 14.41 8.47
C LYS A 15 -2.28 14.02 7.60
N GLN A 16 -2.06 13.91 6.29
CA GLN A 16 -3.06 13.50 5.32
C GLN A 16 -2.89 12.01 5.01
N TYR A 17 -4.01 11.28 4.95
CA TYR A 17 -4.02 9.84 4.66
C TYR A 17 -5.04 9.52 3.58
N GLY A 18 -4.60 8.92 2.49
CA GLY A 18 -5.44 8.44 1.40
C GLY A 18 -6.25 7.21 1.80
N PRO A 19 -7.23 6.77 1.01
CA PRO A 19 -8.06 5.61 1.33
C PRO A 19 -7.21 4.34 1.46
N ALA A 20 -7.77 3.30 2.10
CA ALA A 20 -7.12 2.01 2.19
C ALA A 20 -7.36 1.21 0.90
N VAL A 21 -6.28 0.77 0.26
CA VAL A 21 -6.31 -0.16 -0.87
C VAL A 21 -6.10 -1.57 -0.34
N TYR A 22 -7.08 -2.44 -0.55
CA TYR A 22 -7.03 -3.83 -0.15
C TYR A 22 -6.69 -4.73 -1.32
N ILE A 23 -5.68 -5.57 -1.14
CA ILE A 23 -5.28 -6.59 -2.10
C ILE A 23 -5.55 -7.96 -1.49
N HIS A 24 -6.21 -8.82 -2.25
CA HIS A 24 -6.45 -10.22 -1.92
C HIS A 24 -5.69 -11.11 -2.90
N TRP A 25 -5.04 -12.15 -2.36
CA TRP A 25 -4.18 -13.13 -3.05
C TRP A 25 -2.85 -12.61 -3.63
N HIS A 26 -2.59 -11.29 -3.62
CA HIS A 26 -1.40 -10.68 -4.23
C HIS A 26 -0.64 -9.73 -3.29
N GLY A 27 -0.75 -9.91 -1.97
CA GLY A 27 -0.03 -9.09 -0.99
C GLY A 27 1.49 -9.05 -1.19
N HIS A 28 2.09 -10.17 -1.58
CA HIS A 28 3.53 -10.27 -1.92
C HIS A 28 3.99 -9.30 -3.04
N ALA A 29 3.09 -8.88 -3.93
CA ALA A 29 3.42 -8.05 -5.09
C ALA A 29 3.47 -6.54 -4.79
N VAL A 30 3.13 -6.12 -3.56
CA VAL A 30 3.08 -4.69 -3.17
C VAL A 30 4.41 -3.99 -3.42
N GLY A 31 5.54 -4.62 -3.08
CA GLY A 31 6.87 -4.05 -3.34
C GLY A 31 7.10 -3.75 -4.82
N ARG A 32 6.78 -4.69 -5.71
CA ARG A 32 6.89 -4.52 -7.17
C ARG A 32 6.00 -3.37 -7.67
N TYR A 33 4.75 -3.29 -7.20
CA TYR A 33 3.85 -2.20 -7.59
C TYR A 33 4.35 -0.85 -7.10
N LEU A 34 4.94 -0.79 -5.90
CA LEU A 34 5.50 0.44 -5.36
C LEU A 34 6.70 0.94 -6.19
N GLU A 35 7.60 0.05 -6.59
CA GLU A 35 8.73 0.42 -7.46
C GLU A 35 8.25 0.93 -8.82
N ALA A 36 7.28 0.24 -9.43
CA ALA A 36 6.66 0.68 -10.68
C ALA A 36 5.96 2.05 -10.53
N LEU A 37 5.26 2.26 -9.40
CA LEU A 37 4.62 3.53 -9.08
C LEU A 37 5.64 4.66 -8.92
N LYS A 38 6.72 4.42 -8.19
CA LYS A 38 7.79 5.40 -7.97
C LYS A 38 8.43 5.82 -9.30
N ALA A 39 8.70 4.85 -10.17
CA ALA A 39 9.20 5.12 -11.51
C ALA A 39 8.19 5.92 -12.36
N LEU A 40 6.90 5.58 -12.29
CA LEU A 40 5.82 6.26 -13.02
C LEU A 40 5.60 7.70 -12.55
N MET A 41 5.67 7.95 -11.24
CA MET A 41 5.43 9.26 -10.64
C MET A 41 6.62 10.21 -10.82
N GLY A 42 7.85 9.68 -10.91
CA GLY A 42 9.06 10.47 -11.12
C GLY A 42 9.23 11.54 -10.03
N GLU A 43 9.31 12.81 -10.44
CA GLU A 43 9.44 13.95 -9.53
C GLU A 43 8.10 14.45 -8.95
N ARG A 44 6.97 13.85 -9.34
CA ARG A 44 5.67 14.18 -8.74
C ARG A 44 5.59 13.54 -7.35
N LEU A 45 5.94 14.32 -6.35
CA LEU A 45 5.88 13.95 -4.93
C LEU A 45 4.70 14.66 -4.24
N ASP A 46 4.45 14.34 -2.97
CA ASP A 46 3.47 15.01 -2.11
C ASP A 46 1.99 14.88 -2.57
N ASP A 47 1.67 13.90 -3.42
CA ASP A 47 0.33 13.73 -4.02
C ASP A 47 -0.28 12.38 -3.65
N VAL A 48 -0.86 12.33 -2.45
CA VAL A 48 -1.42 11.11 -1.84
C VAL A 48 -2.56 10.52 -2.69
N ASP A 49 -3.49 11.35 -3.15
CA ASP A 49 -4.66 10.88 -3.89
C ASP A 49 -4.24 10.34 -5.27
N TYR A 50 -3.32 11.02 -5.94
CA TYR A 50 -2.82 10.59 -7.24
C TYR A 50 -1.93 9.35 -7.14
N ALA A 51 -1.06 9.27 -6.12
CA ALA A 51 -0.27 8.06 -5.86
C ALA A 51 -1.18 6.85 -5.60
N THR A 52 -2.23 7.04 -4.80
CA THR A 52 -3.22 5.98 -4.52
C THR A 52 -3.93 5.54 -5.80
N ALA A 53 -4.41 6.48 -6.62
CA ALA A 53 -5.09 6.17 -7.88
C ALA A 53 -4.18 5.42 -8.88
N ARG A 54 -2.92 5.83 -8.99
CA ARG A 54 -1.93 5.16 -9.85
C ARG A 54 -1.57 3.77 -9.35
N PHE A 55 -1.41 3.59 -8.05
CA PHE A 55 -1.18 2.28 -7.45
C PHE A 55 -2.34 1.31 -7.75
N ILE A 56 -3.58 1.76 -7.61
CA ILE A 56 -4.78 0.98 -7.95
C ILE A 56 -4.72 0.53 -9.42
N GLY A 57 -4.36 1.44 -10.34
CA GLY A 57 -4.21 1.10 -11.75
C GLY A 57 -3.19 -0.02 -11.99
N LEU A 58 -1.98 0.10 -11.41
CA LEU A 58 -0.93 -0.92 -11.52
C LEU A 58 -1.36 -2.27 -10.95
N ALA A 59 -1.97 -2.26 -9.76
CA ALA A 59 -2.47 -3.49 -9.14
C ALA A 59 -3.59 -4.14 -9.97
N HIS A 60 -4.45 -3.34 -10.62
CA HIS A 60 -5.55 -3.84 -11.43
C HIS A 60 -5.10 -4.42 -12.77
N GLU A 61 -4.04 -3.88 -13.38
CA GLU A 61 -3.47 -4.41 -14.63
C GLU A 61 -2.90 -5.83 -14.47
N ASP A 62 -2.26 -6.08 -13.33
CA ASP A 62 -1.66 -7.37 -12.97
C ASP A 62 -2.71 -8.37 -12.46
N ASN A 63 -3.72 -7.87 -11.76
CA ASN A 63 -4.74 -8.68 -11.11
C ASN A 63 -6.11 -8.46 -11.73
N ARG A 64 -6.30 -9.07 -12.90
CA ARG A 64 -7.50 -8.91 -13.74
C ARG A 64 -8.74 -9.64 -13.24
N ASP A 65 -8.64 -10.34 -12.12
CA ASP A 65 -9.74 -11.09 -11.53
C ASP A 65 -10.63 -10.20 -10.65
N ALA A 66 -11.94 -10.48 -10.67
CA ALA A 66 -12.95 -9.61 -10.05
C ALA A 66 -12.97 -9.61 -8.50
N LEU A 67 -12.15 -10.43 -7.83
CA LEU A 67 -12.25 -10.68 -6.38
C LEU A 67 -11.00 -10.29 -5.59
N SER A 68 -10.08 -9.55 -6.21
CA SER A 68 -8.72 -9.43 -5.68
C SER A 68 -8.26 -8.02 -5.30
N LEU A 69 -9.05 -6.99 -5.61
CA LEU A 69 -8.72 -5.59 -5.33
C LEU A 69 -9.95 -4.85 -4.82
N GLY A 70 -9.78 -4.10 -3.73
CA GLY A 70 -10.82 -3.24 -3.16
C GLY A 70 -10.24 -1.92 -2.68
N VAL A 71 -11.11 -0.91 -2.54
CA VAL A 71 -10.76 0.38 -1.95
C VAL A 71 -11.87 0.80 -1.00
N PHE A 72 -11.50 1.28 0.19
CA PHE A 72 -12.47 1.78 1.17
C PHE A 72 -11.88 2.93 1.99
N GLU A 73 -12.77 3.77 2.50
CA GLU A 73 -12.36 4.82 3.43
C GLU A 73 -11.98 4.21 4.78
N LYS A 74 -10.89 4.72 5.35
CA LYS A 74 -10.38 4.30 6.64
C LYS A 74 -11.37 4.71 7.75
N PRO A 75 -11.31 4.05 8.92
CA PRO A 75 -12.10 4.49 10.07
C PRO A 75 -11.82 5.96 10.41
N ARG A 76 -12.85 6.70 10.85
CA ARG A 76 -12.74 8.13 11.22
C ARG A 76 -11.65 8.43 12.27
N ARG A 77 -11.28 7.44 13.08
CA ARG A 77 -10.23 7.52 14.10
C ARG A 77 -8.94 6.81 13.68
N PHE A 78 -8.61 6.84 12.39
CA PHE A 78 -7.37 6.29 11.87
C PHE A 78 -6.16 6.88 12.62
N SER A 79 -5.21 6.01 12.97
CA SER A 79 -3.97 6.37 13.67
C SER A 79 -2.81 5.65 13.01
N ASP A 80 -1.67 6.32 12.88
CA ASP A 80 -0.44 5.72 12.38
C ASP A 80 0.47 5.18 13.50
N THR A 81 -0.08 5.01 14.70
CA THR A 81 0.61 4.34 15.80
C THR A 81 0.79 2.86 15.47
N LYS A 82 1.94 2.29 15.87
CA LYS A 82 2.25 0.88 15.66
C LYS A 82 1.11 -0.05 16.10
N ALA A 83 0.61 0.13 17.32
CA ALA A 83 -0.45 -0.71 17.88
C ALA A 83 -1.75 -0.66 17.05
N TYR A 84 -2.13 0.53 16.55
CA TYR A 84 -3.31 0.66 15.70
C TYR A 84 -3.09 -0.01 14.34
N LEU A 85 -1.92 0.19 13.72
CA LEU A 85 -1.62 -0.36 12.40
C LEU A 85 -1.48 -1.90 12.42
N GLU A 86 -0.98 -2.46 13.51
CA GLU A 86 -0.95 -3.91 13.74
C GLU A 86 -2.37 -4.50 13.88
N ASP A 87 -3.27 -3.83 14.60
CA ASP A 87 -4.67 -4.24 14.75
C ASP A 87 -5.49 -4.06 13.45
N PHE A 88 -5.20 -3.00 12.70
CA PHE A 88 -5.85 -2.71 11.42
C PHE A 88 -5.35 -3.59 10.26
N SER A 89 -4.21 -4.27 10.45
CA SER A 89 -3.61 -5.15 9.45
C SER A 89 -4.51 -6.35 9.13
N PRO A 90 -4.63 -6.77 7.85
CA PRO A 90 -5.42 -7.94 7.50
C PRO A 90 -4.73 -9.27 7.85
N GLY A 91 -3.47 -9.24 8.33
CA GLY A 91 -2.56 -10.38 8.39
C GLY A 91 -1.87 -10.65 7.04
N ASP A 92 -1.20 -11.81 6.92
CA ASP A 92 -0.43 -12.22 5.72
C ASP A 92 0.67 -11.21 5.35
N ALA A 93 0.63 -10.58 4.17
CA ALA A 93 1.58 -9.53 3.76
C ALA A 93 1.38 -8.21 4.54
N GLY A 94 0.27 -8.09 5.26
CA GLY A 94 0.07 -7.08 6.29
C GLY A 94 -0.34 -5.70 5.77
N LEU A 95 0.04 -4.66 6.49
CA LEU A 95 -0.27 -3.28 6.16
C LEU A 95 0.99 -2.53 5.74
N PHE A 96 0.91 -1.77 4.65
CA PHE A 96 1.94 -0.88 4.14
C PHE A 96 1.45 0.56 4.27
N LEU A 97 2.12 1.32 5.10
CA LEU A 97 1.92 2.76 5.23
C LEU A 97 3.07 3.46 4.50
N ILE A 98 2.74 4.12 3.40
CA ILE A 98 3.71 4.64 2.42
C ILE A 98 3.64 6.16 2.39
N ASP A 99 4.77 6.82 2.62
CA ASP A 99 4.85 8.27 2.50
C ASP A 99 4.98 8.68 1.03
N ALA A 100 4.03 9.45 0.50
CA ALA A 100 3.98 9.88 -0.90
C ALA A 100 5.02 10.97 -1.25
N LYS A 101 5.72 11.52 -0.26
CA LYS A 101 6.84 12.45 -0.44
C LYS A 101 8.16 11.72 -0.55
N THR A 102 8.41 10.79 0.36
CA THR A 102 9.73 10.14 0.50
C THR A 102 9.79 8.73 -0.06
N TRP A 103 8.62 8.13 -0.31
CA TRP A 103 8.46 6.70 -0.59
C TRP A 103 8.91 5.78 0.56
N ASP A 104 9.07 6.33 1.77
CA ASP A 104 9.37 5.53 2.94
C ASP A 104 8.19 4.60 3.25
N VAL A 105 8.51 3.36 3.58
CA VAL A 105 7.52 2.33 3.88
C VAL A 105 7.62 1.90 5.33
N ARG A 106 6.50 1.95 6.05
CA ARG A 106 6.32 1.25 7.32
C ARG A 106 5.39 0.07 7.10
N SER A 107 5.89 -1.15 7.32
CA SER A 107 5.09 -2.37 7.21
C SER A 107 4.71 -2.93 8.59
N PHE A 108 3.47 -3.42 8.72
CA PHE A 108 2.92 -3.98 9.95
C PHE A 108 2.23 -5.31 9.63
N GLY A 109 2.93 -6.41 9.92
CA GLY A 109 2.68 -7.73 9.37
C GLY A 109 3.37 -7.93 8.02
N GLY A 110 3.77 -9.18 7.74
CA GLY A 110 4.04 -9.66 6.38
C GLY A 110 5.36 -9.36 5.68
N TYR A 111 5.64 -10.28 4.75
CA TYR A 111 6.73 -10.32 3.77
C TYR A 111 6.30 -9.62 2.47
N GLY A 112 7.23 -9.10 1.66
CA GLY A 112 6.90 -8.43 0.39
C GLY A 112 7.64 -7.10 0.09
N LEU A 113 8.58 -6.70 0.96
CA LEU A 113 9.56 -5.64 0.66
C LEU A 113 10.94 -6.21 0.27
N GLU A 114 11.09 -7.53 0.31
CA GLU A 114 12.31 -8.21 -0.11
C GLU A 114 12.38 -8.15 -1.64
N ARG A 115 13.50 -7.64 -2.18
CA ARG A 115 13.76 -7.65 -3.62
C ARG A 115 13.87 -9.11 -4.07
N GLU A 116 13.15 -9.50 -5.13
CA GLU A 116 13.39 -10.76 -5.86
C GLU A 116 14.70 -10.70 -6.68
N ASP A 117 15.78 -10.19 -6.09
CA ASP A 117 17.15 -10.31 -6.62
C ASP A 117 17.94 -11.26 -5.73
N ALA A 118 17.49 -12.51 -5.66
CA ALA A 118 18.22 -13.64 -5.09
C ALA A 118 17.68 -14.98 -5.62
N ALA A 119 17.76 -15.21 -6.94
CA ALA A 119 17.87 -16.54 -7.54
C ALA A 119 18.52 -16.44 -8.92
#